data_AF-A0A8I1UN30-F1
#
_entry.id   AF-A0A8I1UN30-F1
#
_cell.length_a   1.000
_cell.length_b   1.000
_cell.length_c   1.000
_cell.angle_alpha   90.00
_cell.angle_beta   90.00
_cell.angle_gamma   90.00
#
_symmetry.space_group_name_H-M   'P 1'
#
loop_
_entity.id
_entity.type
_entity.pdbx_description
1 polymer ?
#
loop_
_entity_poly.entity_id
_entity_poly.type
_entity_poly.pdbx_seq_one_letter_code
_entity_poly.pdbx_strand_id
1 'polypeptide(L)'
;MTIRTPAVFALAAGAVLLACPASAEDADHYRGGWRTDAGDPHVYQFVIRGDRVRGVYCTHCADGTTLALIEGRFAEDTGLSFSIRHYRPDGSLARIDKAEGRLAGGKLMLTGSFDGKPVEQVLIKDPRGPDPAPYPVAILPPGAPPVPIVRPAGGGGGGGPPAPYVQPAPWRPLSADDVAGVWIGFGVGMNKQFFVIRKAEGALFGMACGRCDNPYTFGALENFRIDGDTLEFDIVHQDWGEGTVLPFTRHVTAHIAMNEMRIDARRGDVPGGAPIVSSLIGPIAIEATAGNVVGE
;
A
#
# COMPACT_ATOMS: atom_id res chain seq x y z
N MET A 1 -58.49 -14.20 -62.68
CA MET A 1 -57.31 -14.59 -63.48
C MET A 1 -56.15 -13.68 -63.07
N THR A 2 -55.61 -13.86 -61.87
CA THR A 2 -54.31 -14.52 -61.57
C THR A 2 -53.12 -13.94 -62.34
N ILE A 3 -52.52 -12.90 -61.74
CA ILE A 3 -51.14 -12.46 -61.97
C ILE A 3 -50.29 -13.14 -60.89
N ARG A 4 -49.22 -13.84 -61.28
CA ARG A 4 -48.20 -14.38 -60.35
C ARG A 4 -46.87 -13.70 -60.62
N THR A 5 -46.41 -12.97 -59.62
CA THR A 5 -45.11 -12.30 -59.51
C THR A 5 -44.07 -13.30 -58.98
N PRO A 6 -42.80 -13.29 -59.44
CA PRO A 6 -41.76 -14.11 -58.84
C PRO A 6 -41.25 -13.46 -57.54
N ALA A 7 -40.99 -14.32 -56.54
CA ALA A 7 -40.49 -13.94 -55.24
C ALA A 7 -39.04 -13.45 -55.31
N VAL A 8 -38.78 -12.26 -54.78
CA VAL A 8 -37.44 -11.76 -54.46
C VAL A 8 -37.11 -12.22 -53.04
N PHE A 9 -36.15 -13.13 -52.91
CA PHE A 9 -35.55 -13.47 -51.62
C PHE A 9 -34.55 -12.37 -51.24
N ALA A 10 -34.90 -11.54 -50.26
CA ALA A 10 -33.96 -10.62 -49.62
C ALA A 10 -33.15 -11.38 -48.56
N LEU A 11 -31.84 -11.50 -48.77
CA LEU A 11 -30.88 -11.92 -47.76
C LEU A 11 -30.68 -10.77 -46.76
N ALA A 12 -31.15 -10.93 -45.53
CA ALA A 12 -30.80 -10.08 -44.42
C ALA A 12 -29.44 -10.54 -43.85
N ALA A 13 -28.38 -9.78 -44.11
CA ALA A 13 -27.08 -9.97 -43.48
C ALA A 13 -27.14 -9.47 -42.03
N GLY A 14 -27.17 -10.38 -41.07
CA GLY A 14 -27.07 -10.07 -39.65
C GLY A 14 -25.63 -9.70 -39.28
N ALA A 15 -25.39 -8.42 -39.01
CA ALA A 15 -24.17 -7.96 -38.36
C ALA A 15 -24.22 -8.36 -36.88
N VAL A 16 -23.63 -9.50 -36.54
CA VAL A 16 -23.34 -9.86 -35.14
C VAL A 16 -22.21 -8.96 -34.68
N LEU A 17 -22.57 -7.87 -33.97
CA LEU A 17 -21.62 -7.11 -33.17
C LEU A 17 -21.09 -8.06 -32.09
N LEU A 18 -19.86 -8.51 -32.26
CA LEU A 18 -19.06 -9.12 -31.20
C LEU A 18 -18.81 -8.04 -30.14
N ALA A 19 -19.75 -7.90 -29.21
CA ALA A 19 -19.47 -7.22 -27.96
C ALA A 19 -18.41 -8.08 -27.24
N CYS A 20 -17.14 -7.66 -27.30
CA CYS A 20 -16.15 -8.17 -26.37
C CYS A 20 -16.71 -7.90 -24.96
N PRO A 21 -16.91 -8.92 -24.11
CA PRO A 21 -17.19 -8.64 -22.72
C PRO A 21 -16.00 -7.80 -22.23
N ALA A 22 -16.27 -6.58 -21.78
CA ALA A 22 -15.32 -5.90 -20.93
C ALA A 22 -15.17 -6.83 -19.72
N SER A 23 -14.06 -7.58 -19.67
CA SER A 23 -13.74 -8.37 -18.49
C SER A 23 -13.78 -7.41 -17.32
N ALA A 24 -14.68 -7.65 -16.37
CA ALA A 24 -14.70 -6.87 -15.15
C ALA A 24 -13.32 -7.02 -14.51
N GLU A 25 -12.63 -5.90 -14.31
CA GLU A 25 -11.32 -5.89 -13.68
C GLU A 25 -11.49 -6.24 -12.21
N ASP A 26 -10.88 -7.35 -11.79
CA ASP A 26 -10.95 -7.85 -10.42
C ASP A 26 -10.14 -6.99 -9.43
N ALA A 27 -10.16 -7.38 -8.15
CA ALA A 27 -9.45 -6.67 -7.09
C ALA A 27 -7.93 -6.50 -7.34
N ASP A 28 -7.29 -7.37 -8.13
CA ASP A 28 -5.86 -7.30 -8.41
C ASP A 28 -5.51 -6.11 -9.30
N HIS A 29 -6.48 -5.59 -10.04
CA HIS A 29 -6.32 -4.38 -10.82
C HIS A 29 -6.43 -3.11 -9.97
N TYR A 30 -7.12 -3.15 -8.82
CA TYR A 30 -7.37 -1.99 -7.96
C TYR A 30 -6.43 -1.90 -6.74
N ARG A 31 -5.99 -3.04 -6.22
CA ARG A 31 -5.22 -3.07 -4.97
C ARG A 31 -3.87 -2.36 -5.10
N GLY A 32 -3.30 -2.03 -3.96
CA GLY A 32 -1.95 -1.49 -3.88
C GLY A 32 -1.84 0.02 -4.06
N GLY A 33 -0.65 0.44 -4.44
CA GLY A 33 -0.26 1.83 -4.52
C GLY A 33 -0.76 2.54 -5.79
N TRP A 34 -1.26 3.75 -5.63
CA TRP A 34 -1.71 4.64 -6.70
C TRP A 34 -1.27 6.06 -6.39
N ARG A 35 -0.92 6.84 -7.41
CA ARG A 35 -0.65 8.28 -7.24
C ARG A 35 -1.37 9.10 -8.30
N THR A 36 -1.58 10.38 -8.03
CA THR A 36 -2.07 11.32 -9.05
C THR A 36 -1.13 11.35 -10.26
N ASP A 37 -1.74 11.38 -11.45
CA ASP A 37 -1.04 11.51 -12.74
C ASP A 37 -0.45 12.92 -12.89
N ALA A 38 -1.21 13.94 -12.46
CA ALA A 38 -0.85 15.34 -12.49
C ALA A 38 -1.57 16.12 -11.37
N GLY A 39 -1.17 17.39 -11.19
CA GLY A 39 -1.73 18.28 -10.17
C GLY A 39 -1.13 18.06 -8.79
N ASP A 40 -1.90 18.34 -7.75
CA ASP A 40 -1.47 18.15 -6.37
C ASP A 40 -1.13 16.66 -6.13
N PRO A 41 -0.09 16.38 -5.32
CA PRO A 41 0.30 15.01 -5.04
C PRO A 41 -0.71 14.37 -4.08
N HIS A 42 -1.26 13.24 -4.51
CA HIS A 42 -2.05 12.36 -3.67
C HIS A 42 -1.59 10.93 -3.92
N VAL A 43 -1.41 10.17 -2.84
CA VAL A 43 -1.04 8.77 -2.89
C VAL A 43 -2.03 7.95 -2.07
N TYR A 44 -2.42 6.81 -2.64
CA TYR A 44 -3.37 5.88 -2.07
C TYR A 44 -2.73 4.50 -2.04
N GLN A 45 -2.86 3.78 -0.93
CA GLN A 45 -2.48 2.39 -0.81
C GLN A 45 -3.72 1.58 -0.42
N PHE A 46 -4.33 0.88 -1.38
CA PHE A 46 -5.55 0.10 -1.14
C PHE A 46 -5.25 -1.34 -0.74
N VAL A 47 -5.78 -1.77 0.40
CA VAL A 47 -5.80 -3.16 0.85
C VAL A 47 -7.19 -3.72 0.59
N ILE A 48 -7.30 -4.71 -0.31
CA ILE A 48 -8.59 -5.28 -0.70
C ILE A 48 -8.68 -6.75 -0.24
N ARG A 49 -9.68 -7.05 0.59
CA ARG A 49 -9.98 -8.40 1.12
C ARG A 49 -11.47 -8.69 0.91
N GLY A 50 -11.79 -9.47 -0.12
CA GLY A 50 -13.18 -9.67 -0.54
C GLY A 50 -13.79 -8.33 -0.97
N ASP A 51 -14.93 -7.98 -0.40
CA ASP A 51 -15.61 -6.70 -0.64
C ASP A 51 -15.04 -5.54 0.17
N ARG A 52 -14.13 -5.79 1.13
CA ARG A 52 -13.64 -4.75 2.05
C ARG A 52 -12.40 -4.07 1.51
N VAL A 53 -12.40 -2.74 1.62
CA VAL A 53 -11.24 -1.89 1.35
C VAL A 53 -10.78 -1.26 2.64
N ARG A 54 -9.50 -1.41 2.95
CA ARG A 54 -8.76 -0.61 3.93
C ARG A 54 -7.57 0.04 3.23
N GLY A 55 -6.77 0.80 3.95
CA GLY A 55 -5.54 1.32 3.40
C GLY A 55 -5.08 2.61 4.05
N VAL A 56 -4.17 3.27 3.36
CA VAL A 56 -3.68 4.60 3.75
C VAL A 56 -3.72 5.56 2.58
N TYR A 57 -3.88 6.83 2.93
CA TYR A 57 -3.80 7.96 2.01
C TYR A 57 -2.75 8.94 2.54
N CYS A 58 -2.05 9.64 1.66
CA CYS A 58 -1.23 10.80 2.02
C CYS A 58 -1.23 11.80 0.86
N THR A 59 -0.91 13.06 1.14
CA THR A 59 -0.49 14.00 0.07
C THR A 59 1.03 13.92 -0.13
N HIS A 60 1.78 13.89 0.97
CA HIS A 60 3.22 13.62 0.97
C HIS A 60 3.54 12.55 2.00
N CYS A 61 3.91 11.35 1.55
CA CYS A 61 4.03 10.19 2.44
C CYS A 61 5.28 10.23 3.35
N ALA A 62 6.20 11.17 3.13
CA ALA A 62 7.29 11.48 4.05
C ALA A 62 6.89 12.47 5.16
N ASP A 63 5.76 13.16 4.99
CA ASP A 63 5.09 13.97 6.00
C ASP A 63 3.99 13.13 6.65
N GLY A 64 4.30 12.60 7.84
CA GLY A 64 3.38 11.76 8.59
C GLY A 64 2.11 12.49 9.03
N THR A 65 2.09 13.83 9.05
CA THR A 65 0.88 14.58 9.39
C THR A 65 -0.21 14.44 8.33
N THR A 66 0.17 14.12 7.09
CA THR A 66 -0.74 13.96 5.95
C THR A 66 -1.33 12.54 5.84
N LEU A 67 -0.78 11.58 6.60
CA LEU A 67 -1.21 10.18 6.54
C LEU A 67 -2.62 10.01 7.13
N ALA A 68 -3.54 9.47 6.35
CA ALA A 68 -4.94 9.25 6.71
C ALA A 68 -5.36 7.79 6.47
N LEU A 69 -6.41 7.34 7.14
CA LEU A 69 -6.92 5.98 7.02
C LEU A 69 -7.95 5.90 5.89
N ILE A 70 -7.84 4.87 5.04
CA ILE A 70 -8.86 4.54 4.04
C ILE A 70 -9.75 3.43 4.58
N GLU A 71 -11.07 3.59 4.44
CA GLU A 71 -12.08 2.56 4.72
C GLU A 71 -13.18 2.58 3.67
N GLY A 72 -13.53 1.42 3.13
CA GLY A 72 -14.52 1.34 2.06
C GLY A 72 -14.92 -0.06 1.63
N ARG A 73 -15.41 -0.12 0.38
CA ARG A 73 -15.87 -1.31 -0.31
C ARG A 73 -15.35 -1.38 -1.74
N PHE A 74 -15.22 -2.61 -2.22
CA PHE A 74 -14.90 -2.96 -3.60
C PHE A 74 -16.00 -3.84 -4.16
N ALA A 75 -16.40 -3.57 -5.40
CA ALA A 75 -17.21 -4.46 -6.21
C ALA A 75 -16.74 -4.38 -7.66
N GLU A 76 -16.70 -5.52 -8.35
CA GLU A 76 -16.13 -5.62 -9.71
C GLU A 76 -16.89 -4.77 -10.75
N ASP A 77 -18.19 -4.53 -10.53
CA ASP A 77 -19.05 -3.80 -11.45
C ASP A 77 -18.96 -2.27 -11.29
N THR A 78 -18.68 -1.81 -10.06
CA THR A 78 -18.76 -0.40 -9.66
C THR A 78 -17.41 0.18 -9.20
N GLY A 79 -16.42 -0.66 -8.92
CA GLY A 79 -15.08 -0.27 -8.48
C GLY A 79 -14.99 -0.05 -6.98
N LEU A 80 -14.29 1.01 -6.59
CA LEU A 80 -14.05 1.40 -5.20
C LEU A 80 -15.09 2.43 -4.75
N SER A 81 -15.60 2.29 -3.53
CA SER A 81 -16.31 3.36 -2.81
C SER A 81 -15.75 3.43 -1.39
N PHE A 82 -15.19 4.57 -1.01
CA PHE A 82 -14.42 4.68 0.23
C PHE A 82 -14.46 6.07 0.84
N SER A 83 -14.03 6.12 2.10
CA SER A 83 -13.79 7.33 2.86
C SER A 83 -12.33 7.43 3.26
N ILE A 84 -11.84 8.67 3.37
CA ILE A 84 -10.51 9.00 3.87
C ILE A 84 -10.70 9.73 5.19
N ARG A 85 -10.26 9.11 6.28
CA ARG A 85 -10.43 9.60 7.65
C ARG A 85 -9.15 10.27 8.10
N HIS A 86 -9.20 11.59 8.20
CA HIS A 86 -8.08 12.43 8.62
C HIS A 86 -8.13 12.60 10.13
N TYR A 87 -7.00 12.35 10.78
CA TYR A 87 -6.89 12.41 12.24
C TYR A 87 -6.01 13.57 12.68
N ARG A 88 -6.30 14.13 13.85
CA ARG A 88 -5.38 15.01 14.58
C ARG A 88 -4.25 14.16 15.18
N PRO A 89 -3.16 14.78 15.67
CA PRO A 89 -2.06 14.01 16.26
C PRO A 89 -2.45 13.18 17.50
N ASP A 90 -3.46 13.63 18.25
CA ASP A 90 -4.02 12.88 19.39
C ASP A 90 -4.85 11.65 18.97
N GLY A 91 -5.09 11.45 17.67
CA GLY A 91 -5.90 10.37 17.12
C GLY A 91 -7.40 10.67 17.06
N SER A 92 -7.83 11.88 17.43
CA SER A 92 -9.22 12.31 17.24
C SER A 92 -9.51 12.59 15.77
N LEU A 93 -10.72 12.25 15.32
CA LEU A 93 -11.14 12.47 13.94
C LEU A 93 -11.21 13.99 13.65
N ALA A 94 -10.48 14.43 12.63
CA ALA A 94 -10.46 15.80 12.16
C ALA A 94 -11.49 16.02 11.05
N ARG A 95 -11.50 15.13 10.05
CA ARG A 95 -12.32 15.25 8.84
C ARG A 95 -12.51 13.89 8.18
N ILE A 96 -13.60 13.75 7.43
CA ILE A 96 -13.82 12.63 6.51
C ILE A 96 -14.01 13.18 5.10
N ASP A 97 -13.20 12.69 4.17
CA ASP A 97 -13.40 12.87 2.74
C ASP A 97 -14.02 11.60 2.14
N LYS A 98 -14.73 11.71 1.01
CA LYS A 98 -15.37 10.57 0.34
C LYS A 98 -14.99 10.52 -1.12
N ALA A 99 -14.79 9.32 -1.65
CA ALA A 99 -14.45 9.11 -3.04
C ALA A 99 -14.99 7.78 -3.58
N GLU A 100 -15.22 7.78 -4.87
CA GLU A 100 -15.47 6.59 -5.69
C GLU A 100 -14.40 6.52 -6.76
N GLY A 101 -13.99 5.31 -7.12
CA GLY A 101 -12.91 5.09 -8.06
C GLY A 101 -13.22 3.95 -9.02
N ARG A 102 -13.14 4.20 -10.32
CA ARG A 102 -13.31 3.17 -11.35
C ARG A 102 -12.15 3.18 -12.33
N LEU A 103 -11.71 2.00 -12.73
CA LEU A 103 -10.69 1.89 -13.76
C LEU A 103 -11.26 2.25 -15.14
N ALA A 104 -10.47 3.02 -15.88
CA ALA A 104 -10.69 3.34 -17.29
C ALA A 104 -9.34 3.45 -17.99
N GLY A 105 -9.08 2.57 -18.96
CA GLY A 105 -7.82 2.58 -19.72
C GLY A 105 -6.57 2.38 -18.86
N GLY A 106 -6.65 1.54 -17.82
CA GLY A 106 -5.53 1.27 -16.90
C GLY A 106 -5.25 2.38 -15.89
N LYS A 107 -6.08 3.43 -15.84
CA LYS A 107 -6.02 4.50 -14.85
C LYS A 107 -7.22 4.41 -13.91
N LEU A 108 -7.04 4.77 -12.65
CA LEU A 108 -8.12 4.84 -11.68
C LEU A 108 -8.71 6.26 -11.69
N MET A 109 -9.91 6.38 -12.24
CA MET A 109 -10.67 7.62 -12.32
C MET A 109 -11.42 7.80 -11.01
N LEU A 110 -11.03 8.80 -10.23
CA LEU A 110 -11.57 9.09 -8.91
C LEU A 110 -12.46 10.33 -8.96
N THR A 111 -13.66 10.23 -8.41
CA THR A 111 -14.54 11.37 -8.15
C THR A 111 -14.95 11.39 -6.69
N GLY A 112 -15.18 12.56 -6.11
CA GLY A 112 -15.48 12.63 -4.69
C GLY A 112 -15.72 14.01 -4.14
N SER A 113 -15.68 14.11 -2.81
CA SER A 113 -15.71 15.38 -2.09
C SER A 113 -14.64 15.40 -1.00
N PHE A 114 -13.68 16.30 -1.16
CA PHE A 114 -12.57 16.52 -0.22
C PHE A 114 -12.78 17.89 0.44
N ASP A 115 -12.84 17.93 1.77
CA ASP A 115 -13.13 19.17 2.51
C ASP A 115 -14.38 19.91 2.03
N GLY A 116 -15.42 19.13 1.67
CA GLY A 116 -16.68 19.64 1.15
C GLY A 116 -16.63 20.16 -0.29
N LYS A 117 -15.47 20.08 -0.97
CA LYS A 117 -15.31 20.51 -2.36
C LYS A 117 -15.33 19.31 -3.29
N PRO A 118 -15.97 19.40 -4.46
CA PRO A 118 -15.90 18.33 -5.46
C PRO A 118 -14.45 18.13 -5.91
N VAL A 119 -14.04 16.88 -6.09
CA VAL A 119 -12.74 16.51 -6.61
C VAL A 119 -12.89 15.51 -7.74
N GLU A 120 -12.08 15.68 -8.78
CA GLU A 120 -11.85 14.70 -9.83
C GLU A 120 -10.34 14.47 -9.94
N GLN A 121 -9.92 13.21 -9.90
CA GLN A 121 -8.51 12.83 -9.98
C GLN A 121 -8.34 11.67 -10.96
N VAL A 122 -7.22 11.71 -11.67
CA VAL A 122 -6.75 10.58 -12.45
C VAL A 122 -5.55 10.00 -11.73
N LEU A 123 -5.67 8.75 -11.30
CA LEU A 123 -4.61 8.05 -10.61
C LEU A 123 -3.96 7.01 -11.52
N ILE A 124 -2.66 6.86 -11.38
CA ILE A 124 -1.84 5.91 -12.10
C ILE A 124 -1.04 5.04 -11.14
N LYS A 125 -0.74 3.82 -11.58
CA LYS A 125 0.40 3.07 -11.04
C LYS A 125 1.69 3.81 -11.35
N ASP A 126 2.65 3.78 -10.43
CA ASP A 126 3.88 4.56 -10.64
C ASP A 126 4.70 4.01 -11.83
N PRO A 127 5.00 4.84 -12.85
CA PRO A 127 5.69 4.36 -14.05
C PRO A 127 7.13 3.91 -13.78
N ARG A 128 7.73 4.28 -12.64
CA ARG A 128 9.05 3.78 -12.22
C ARG A 128 9.00 2.29 -11.88
N GLY A 129 7.82 1.76 -11.57
CA GLY A 129 7.66 0.42 -11.02
C GLY A 129 8.30 0.31 -9.63
N PRO A 130 8.36 -0.90 -9.08
CA PRO A 130 9.08 -1.16 -7.84
C PRO A 130 10.60 -1.11 -8.01
N ASP A 131 11.30 -0.96 -6.89
CA ASP A 131 12.76 -1.04 -6.87
C ASP A 131 13.25 -2.45 -7.29
N PRO A 132 14.34 -2.54 -8.07
CA PRO A 132 14.96 -3.82 -8.38
C PRO A 132 15.45 -4.56 -7.13
N ALA A 133 15.31 -5.89 -7.13
CA ALA A 133 15.66 -6.74 -6.00
C ALA A 133 16.62 -7.88 -6.41
N PRO A 134 17.41 -8.45 -5.48
CA PRO A 134 18.29 -9.59 -5.75
C PRO A 134 17.55 -10.95 -5.77
N TYR A 135 16.22 -10.93 -5.71
CA TYR A 135 15.35 -12.09 -5.64
C TYR A 135 14.12 -11.91 -6.55
N PRO A 136 13.41 -12.99 -6.91
CA PRO A 136 12.15 -12.90 -7.65
C PRO A 136 11.13 -12.02 -6.94
N VAL A 137 10.38 -11.27 -7.73
CA VAL A 137 9.39 -10.31 -7.27
C VAL A 137 8.08 -10.54 -8.01
N ALA A 138 6.97 -10.54 -7.27
CA ALA A 138 5.64 -10.49 -7.81
C ALA A 138 5.19 -9.03 -7.93
N ILE A 139 4.44 -8.72 -8.98
CA ILE A 139 3.92 -7.38 -9.26
C ILE A 139 2.49 -7.47 -9.81
N LEU A 140 1.63 -6.56 -9.39
CA LEU A 140 0.28 -6.34 -9.91
C LEU A 140 0.15 -4.91 -10.45
N PRO A 141 -0.78 -4.63 -11.39
CA PRO A 141 -1.81 -5.54 -11.94
C PRO A 141 -1.24 -6.66 -12.83
N PRO A 142 -2.03 -7.69 -13.17
CA PRO A 142 -1.63 -8.72 -14.12
C PRO A 142 -1.12 -8.13 -15.44
N GLY A 143 0.00 -8.66 -15.95
CA GLY A 143 0.64 -8.14 -17.16
C GLY A 143 1.57 -6.94 -16.95
N ALA A 144 1.75 -6.47 -15.71
CA ALA A 144 2.78 -5.48 -15.39
C ALA A 144 4.18 -5.96 -15.83
N PRO A 145 5.07 -5.04 -16.27
CA PRO A 145 6.43 -5.40 -16.68
C PRO A 145 7.20 -6.14 -15.57
N PRO A 146 8.02 -7.15 -15.91
CA PRO A 146 8.80 -7.87 -14.92
C PRO A 146 9.81 -6.94 -14.25
N VAL A 147 10.02 -7.15 -12.95
CA VAL A 147 11.00 -6.39 -12.17
C VAL A 147 12.40 -6.96 -12.42
N PRO A 148 13.39 -6.13 -12.79
CA PRO A 148 14.76 -6.62 -13.02
C PRO A 148 15.34 -7.27 -11.76
N ILE A 149 15.84 -8.50 -11.89
CA ILE A 149 16.61 -9.15 -10.84
C ILE A 149 18.04 -8.64 -10.94
N VAL A 150 18.47 -7.86 -9.95
CA VAL A 150 19.84 -7.32 -9.90
C VAL A 150 20.69 -8.25 -9.04
N ARG A 151 21.65 -8.93 -9.66
CA ARG A 151 22.64 -9.69 -8.89
C ARG A 151 23.41 -8.71 -8.00
N PRO A 152 23.56 -8.97 -6.69
CA PRO A 152 24.48 -8.19 -5.87
C PRO A 152 25.83 -8.17 -6.58
N ALA A 153 26.44 -6.99 -6.71
CA ALA A 153 27.83 -6.91 -7.17
C ALA A 153 28.65 -7.82 -6.24
N GLY A 154 29.29 -8.84 -6.81
CA GLY A 154 30.05 -9.82 -6.04
C GLY A 154 31.09 -9.11 -5.18
N GLY A 155 30.83 -9.04 -3.88
CA GLY A 155 31.62 -8.26 -2.95
C GLY A 155 31.64 -8.91 -1.57
N GLY A 156 32.72 -9.63 -1.28
CA GLY A 156 33.21 -9.83 0.08
C GLY A 156 32.44 -10.81 0.97
N GLY A 157 32.37 -12.08 0.57
CA GLY A 157 32.21 -13.17 1.54
C GLY A 157 33.43 -13.18 2.47
N GLY A 158 33.30 -12.60 3.65
CA GLY A 158 34.40 -12.51 4.63
C GLY A 158 34.04 -11.89 5.98
N GLY A 159 32.75 -11.71 6.28
CA GLY A 159 32.30 -11.35 7.62
C GLY A 159 31.94 -12.62 8.37
N GLY A 160 32.55 -12.85 9.53
CA GLY A 160 32.07 -13.87 10.47
C GLY A 160 30.59 -13.64 10.84
N PRO A 161 29.97 -14.57 11.60
CA PRO A 161 28.59 -14.37 12.05
C PRO A 161 28.45 -12.98 12.69
N PRO A 162 27.37 -12.24 12.40
CA PRO A 162 27.17 -10.93 12.99
C PRO A 162 27.22 -11.05 14.51
N ALA A 163 27.74 -10.01 15.17
CA ALA A 163 27.75 -9.96 16.63
C ALA A 163 26.32 -10.22 17.16
N PRO A 164 26.18 -10.98 18.26
CA PRO A 164 24.88 -11.14 18.89
C PRO A 164 24.24 -9.79 19.20
N TYR A 165 22.92 -9.73 19.08
CA TYR A 165 22.18 -8.53 19.46
C TYR A 165 22.42 -8.22 20.95
N VAL A 166 22.78 -6.97 21.22
CA VAL A 166 22.89 -6.44 22.58
C VAL A 166 21.73 -5.49 22.80
N GLN A 167 20.82 -5.91 23.67
CA GLN A 167 19.65 -5.14 24.03
C GLN A 167 20.08 -3.84 24.73
N PRO A 168 19.56 -2.66 24.32
CA PRO A 168 20.06 -1.39 24.79
C PRO A 168 19.53 -1.05 26.21
N ALA A 169 18.37 -1.59 26.57
CA ALA A 169 17.76 -1.55 27.91
C ALA A 169 16.67 -2.64 28.00
N PRO A 170 16.21 -3.05 29.21
CA PRO A 170 15.09 -3.99 29.35
C PRO A 170 13.85 -3.55 28.55
N TRP A 171 13.08 -4.52 28.05
CA TRP A 171 11.79 -4.23 27.41
C TRP A 171 10.85 -3.61 28.44
N ARG A 172 10.05 -2.65 27.99
CA ARG A 172 9.09 -1.95 28.84
C ARG A 172 7.67 -2.27 28.39
N PRO A 173 6.69 -2.28 29.31
CA PRO A 173 5.28 -2.28 28.93
C PRO A 173 4.99 -1.14 27.96
N LEU A 174 4.18 -1.43 26.94
CA LEU A 174 3.90 -0.51 25.85
C LEU A 174 2.49 0.07 25.97
N SER A 175 2.36 1.29 25.48
CA SER A 175 1.10 1.96 25.17
C SER A 175 1.10 2.39 23.70
N ALA A 176 -0.06 2.81 23.18
CA ALA A 176 -0.13 3.37 21.83
C ALA A 176 0.79 4.59 21.62
N ASP A 177 1.03 5.35 22.69
CA ASP A 177 1.87 6.55 22.70
C ASP A 177 3.36 6.21 22.56
N ASP A 178 3.76 5.03 23.01
CA ASP A 178 5.13 4.54 22.86
C ASP A 178 5.43 4.06 21.44
N VAL A 179 4.39 3.79 20.64
CA VAL A 179 4.47 3.22 19.29
C VAL A 179 4.22 4.28 18.21
N ALA A 180 3.29 5.20 18.45
CA ALA A 180 2.93 6.25 17.48
C ALA A 180 4.10 7.19 17.20
N GLY A 181 4.32 7.50 15.92
CA GLY A 181 5.46 8.28 15.43
C GLY A 181 6.05 7.70 14.16
N VAL A 182 7.19 8.28 13.75
CA VAL A 182 8.00 7.78 12.64
C VAL A 182 9.18 6.99 13.18
N TRP A 183 9.32 5.75 12.72
CA TRP A 183 10.45 4.89 13.01
C TRP A 183 11.33 4.72 11.78
N ILE A 184 12.62 5.02 11.96
CA ILE A 184 13.62 4.90 10.91
C ILE A 184 14.14 3.48 10.89
N GLY A 185 13.86 2.76 9.81
CA GLY A 185 14.27 1.38 9.62
C GLY A 185 15.57 1.18 8.86
N PHE A 186 15.68 0.00 8.28
CA PHE A 186 16.84 -0.45 7.52
C PHE A 186 16.88 0.10 6.10
N GLY A 187 17.98 -0.13 5.40
CA GLY A 187 18.25 0.45 4.08
C GLY A 187 19.01 1.77 4.17
N VAL A 188 19.37 2.30 3.01
CA VAL A 188 20.23 3.49 2.88
C VAL A 188 19.70 4.42 1.79
N GLY A 189 20.05 5.70 1.92
CA GLY A 189 19.66 6.73 0.96
C GLY A 189 18.15 6.79 0.76
N MET A 190 17.75 6.91 -0.50
CA MET A 190 16.36 7.13 -0.93
C MET A 190 15.42 5.94 -0.66
N ASN A 191 15.99 4.75 -0.45
CA ASN A 191 15.22 3.51 -0.24
C ASN A 191 15.26 3.06 1.23
N LYS A 192 15.68 3.95 2.14
CA LYS A 192 15.62 3.72 3.58
C LYS A 192 14.17 3.55 3.99
N GLN A 193 13.88 2.49 4.74
CA GLN A 193 12.52 2.19 5.20
C GLN A 193 12.12 3.13 6.33
N PHE A 194 10.92 3.69 6.24
CA PHE A 194 10.27 4.46 7.30
C PHE A 194 8.95 3.80 7.65
N PHE A 195 8.68 3.67 8.95
CA PHE A 195 7.41 3.19 9.46
C PHE A 195 6.70 4.37 10.12
N VAL A 196 5.66 4.87 9.46
CA VAL A 196 4.84 5.98 9.94
C VAL A 196 3.61 5.39 10.60
N ILE A 197 3.51 5.50 11.92
CA ILE A 197 2.44 4.93 12.72
C ILE A 197 1.65 6.05 13.39
N ARG A 198 0.33 6.04 13.21
CA ARG A 198 -0.59 7.05 13.73
C ARG A 198 -1.69 6.43 14.59
N LYS A 199 -2.23 7.25 15.49
CA LYS A 199 -3.44 6.94 16.25
C LYS A 199 -4.69 7.27 15.42
N ALA A 200 -5.72 6.44 15.56
CA ALA A 200 -7.04 6.62 14.99
C ALA A 200 -8.09 6.08 15.97
N GLU A 201 -8.80 6.97 16.69
CA GLU A 201 -9.93 6.60 17.56
C GLU A 201 -9.60 5.49 18.58
N GLY A 202 -8.41 5.55 19.18
CA GLY A 202 -7.93 4.57 20.16
C GLY A 202 -7.25 3.34 19.57
N ALA A 203 -7.22 3.19 18.24
CA ALA A 203 -6.44 2.20 17.52
C ALA A 203 -5.16 2.81 16.90
N LEU A 204 -4.29 1.94 16.39
CA LEU A 204 -3.14 2.31 15.58
C LEU A 204 -3.34 1.87 14.13
N PHE A 205 -2.84 2.67 13.21
CA PHE A 205 -2.70 2.34 11.79
C PHE A 205 -1.39 2.96 11.28
N GLY A 206 -0.95 2.55 10.10
CA GLY A 206 0.24 3.18 9.55
C GLY A 206 0.63 2.69 8.17
N MET A 207 1.85 3.03 7.81
CA MET A 207 2.45 2.67 6.54
C MET A 207 3.95 2.46 6.74
N ALA A 208 4.48 1.38 6.19
CA ALA A 208 5.89 1.28 5.88
C ALA A 208 6.11 1.79 4.45
N CYS A 209 7.09 2.67 4.24
CA CYS A 209 7.54 3.06 2.92
C CYS A 209 9.05 2.88 2.81
N GLY A 210 9.53 2.32 1.70
CA GLY A 210 10.93 2.42 1.31
C GLY A 210 11.19 3.80 0.74
N ARG A 211 10.90 3.95 -0.55
CA ARG A 211 10.94 5.26 -1.19
C ARG A 211 9.59 5.94 -1.03
N CYS A 212 9.45 6.83 -0.05
CA CYS A 212 8.17 7.45 0.34
C CYS A 212 7.52 8.39 -0.71
N ASP A 213 7.99 8.41 -1.96
CA ASP A 213 7.32 9.02 -3.12
C ASP A 213 6.85 7.97 -4.16
N ASN A 214 7.14 6.68 -3.96
CA ASN A 214 6.85 5.58 -4.88
C ASN A 214 5.93 4.54 -4.20
N PRO A 215 4.62 4.56 -4.53
CA PRO A 215 3.61 3.71 -3.89
C PRO A 215 3.90 2.19 -3.99
N TYR A 216 4.66 1.74 -4.99
CA TYR A 216 5.04 0.32 -5.10
C TYR A 216 5.92 -0.17 -3.95
N THR A 217 6.56 0.75 -3.22
CA THR A 217 7.44 0.40 -2.08
C THR A 217 6.72 0.47 -0.74
N PHE A 218 5.38 0.56 -0.76
CA PHE A 218 4.58 0.76 0.44
C PHE A 218 3.97 -0.54 0.94
N GLY A 219 3.82 -0.63 2.26
CA GLY A 219 3.00 -1.63 2.93
C GLY A 219 2.11 -0.95 3.95
N ALA A 220 0.80 -1.19 3.89
CA ALA A 220 -0.10 -0.72 4.94
C ALA A 220 0.19 -1.48 6.24
N LEU A 221 0.20 -0.78 7.37
CA LEU A 221 0.35 -1.37 8.68
C LEU A 221 -1.03 -1.56 9.30
N GLU A 222 -1.41 -2.81 9.55
CA GLU A 222 -2.74 -3.19 10.05
C GLU A 222 -2.64 -4.05 11.32
N ASN A 223 -3.78 -4.27 11.97
CA ASN A 223 -3.95 -5.27 13.03
C ASN A 223 -3.00 -5.10 14.23
N PHE A 224 -2.76 -3.85 14.62
CA PHE A 224 -1.97 -3.53 15.80
C PHE A 224 -2.56 -4.14 17.07
N ARG A 225 -1.73 -4.82 17.85
CA ARG A 225 -2.04 -5.35 19.18
C ARG A 225 -0.89 -5.08 20.13
N ILE A 226 -1.21 -4.63 21.34
CA ILE A 226 -0.24 -4.44 22.41
C ILE A 226 -0.63 -5.35 23.56
N ASP A 227 0.31 -6.15 24.03
CA ASP A 227 0.16 -7.09 25.14
C ASP A 227 1.41 -7.03 26.03
N GLY A 228 1.30 -6.33 27.15
CA GLY A 228 2.44 -6.05 28.02
C GLY A 228 3.54 -5.28 27.28
N ASP A 229 4.70 -5.92 27.10
CA ASP A 229 5.88 -5.38 26.41
C ASP A 229 5.98 -5.80 24.92
N THR A 230 4.96 -6.50 24.42
CA THR A 230 4.93 -7.06 23.07
C THR A 230 3.98 -6.23 22.20
N LEU A 231 4.50 -5.79 21.07
CA LEU A 231 3.76 -5.17 19.99
C LEU A 231 3.64 -6.16 18.84
N GLU A 232 2.45 -6.34 18.31
CA GLU A 232 2.20 -7.05 17.06
C GLU A 232 1.50 -6.15 16.05
N PHE A 233 1.82 -6.31 14.78
CA PHE A 233 1.10 -5.70 13.66
C PHE A 233 1.43 -6.44 12.36
N ASP A 234 0.67 -6.16 11.30
CA ASP A 234 0.88 -6.74 9.98
C ASP A 234 1.40 -5.69 9.02
N ILE A 235 2.42 -6.03 8.23
CA ILE A 235 2.80 -5.28 7.02
C ILE A 235 2.13 -5.96 5.83
N VAL A 236 1.20 -5.26 5.19
CA VAL A 236 0.36 -5.81 4.14
C VAL A 236 0.85 -5.36 2.77
N HIS A 237 1.36 -6.33 2.00
CA HIS A 237 1.81 -6.14 0.62
C HIS A 237 0.67 -6.48 -0.35
N GLN A 238 0.35 -5.57 -1.25
CA GLN A 238 -0.84 -5.70 -2.11
C GLN A 238 -0.47 -5.87 -3.58
N ASP A 239 0.41 -5.03 -4.11
CA ASP A 239 0.73 -4.99 -5.54
C ASP A 239 2.21 -5.20 -5.85
N TRP A 240 3.04 -5.35 -4.82
CA TRP A 240 4.44 -5.66 -4.97
C TRP A 240 5.02 -6.37 -3.73
N GLY A 241 5.93 -7.31 -3.98
CA GLY A 241 6.85 -7.81 -2.97
C GLY A 241 7.62 -9.05 -3.40
N GLU A 242 8.42 -9.57 -2.48
CA GLU A 242 9.29 -10.73 -2.73
C GLU A 242 8.48 -12.01 -3.01
N GLY A 243 9.06 -12.90 -3.81
CA GLY A 243 8.48 -14.19 -4.16
C GLY A 243 7.56 -14.13 -5.38
N THR A 244 6.60 -15.04 -5.44
CA THR A 244 5.72 -15.26 -6.61
C THR A 244 4.23 -15.11 -6.28
N VAL A 245 3.89 -14.73 -5.05
CA VAL A 245 2.50 -14.67 -4.56
C VAL A 245 2.21 -13.26 -4.08
N LEU A 246 1.09 -12.71 -4.55
CA LEU A 246 0.45 -11.49 -4.05
C LEU A 246 -1.06 -11.72 -3.95
N PRO A 247 -1.76 -10.99 -3.07
CA PRO A 247 -1.20 -10.22 -1.95
C PRO A 247 -0.59 -11.15 -0.88
N PHE A 248 0.25 -10.62 0.01
CA PHE A 248 0.74 -11.36 1.18
C PHE A 248 0.91 -10.45 2.40
N THR A 249 1.10 -11.07 3.56
CA THR A 249 1.28 -10.36 4.84
C THR A 249 2.56 -10.81 5.52
N ARG A 250 3.28 -9.84 6.08
CA ARG A 250 4.28 -10.11 7.12
C ARG A 250 3.68 -9.80 8.47
N HIS A 251 3.58 -10.82 9.31
CA HIS A 251 3.24 -10.62 10.71
C HIS A 251 4.50 -10.19 11.45
N VAL A 252 4.40 -9.08 12.20
CA VAL A 252 5.50 -8.50 12.97
C VAL A 252 5.24 -8.74 14.43
N THR A 253 6.26 -9.24 15.13
CA THR A 253 6.36 -9.16 16.59
C THR A 253 7.50 -8.21 16.93
N ALA A 254 7.28 -7.31 17.88
CA ALA A 254 8.23 -6.27 18.21
C ALA A 254 8.26 -5.94 19.71
N HIS A 255 9.41 -5.43 20.14
CA HIS A 255 9.62 -4.92 21.50
C HIS A 255 10.31 -3.55 21.42
N ILE A 256 10.06 -2.69 22.42
CA ILE A 256 10.68 -1.36 22.48
C ILE A 256 11.54 -1.21 23.73
N ALA A 257 12.77 -0.75 23.55
CA ALA A 257 13.67 -0.31 24.62
C ALA A 257 14.37 0.99 24.23
N MET A 258 14.34 1.98 25.13
CA MET A 258 14.77 3.35 24.82
C MET A 258 14.15 3.84 23.50
N ASN A 259 14.99 4.16 22.51
CA ASN A 259 14.58 4.65 21.19
C ASN A 259 14.71 3.57 20.10
N GLU A 260 14.74 2.29 20.48
CA GLU A 260 14.81 1.16 19.56
C GLU A 260 13.50 0.36 19.60
N MET A 261 12.86 0.18 18.45
CA MET A 261 11.89 -0.88 18.21
C MET A 261 12.59 -2.04 17.50
N ARG A 262 12.73 -3.17 18.20
CA ARG A 262 13.28 -4.40 17.64
C ARG A 262 12.14 -5.20 17.02
N ILE A 263 12.20 -5.46 15.71
CA ILE A 263 11.18 -6.20 14.96
C ILE A 263 11.67 -7.58 14.56
N ASP A 264 10.76 -8.55 14.52
CA ASP A 264 10.85 -9.83 13.81
C ASP A 264 9.61 -9.96 12.92
N ALA A 265 9.80 -9.83 11.60
CA ALA A 265 8.72 -9.88 10.62
C ALA A 265 8.78 -11.16 9.79
N ARG A 266 7.68 -11.92 9.77
CA ARG A 266 7.59 -13.27 9.18
C ARG A 266 6.43 -13.43 8.23
N ARG A 267 6.63 -14.28 7.22
CA ARG A 267 5.63 -14.71 6.26
C ARG A 267 5.04 -16.06 6.66
N GLY A 268 3.73 -16.12 6.89
CA GLY A 268 3.04 -17.36 7.19
C GLY A 268 2.92 -18.30 5.97
N ASP A 269 2.89 -17.73 4.76
CA ASP A 269 2.79 -18.45 3.50
C ASP A 269 4.12 -19.07 3.04
N VAL A 270 5.23 -18.74 3.72
CA VAL A 270 6.55 -19.34 3.50
C VAL A 270 7.09 -19.87 4.83
N PRO A 271 6.57 -21.01 5.34
CA PRO A 271 7.03 -21.59 6.60
C PRO A 271 8.54 -21.88 6.55
N GLY A 272 9.27 -21.41 7.56
CA GLY A 272 10.74 -21.53 7.61
C GLY A 272 11.52 -20.55 6.73
N GLY A 273 10.82 -19.64 6.03
CA GLY A 273 11.45 -18.50 5.35
C GLY A 273 12.23 -17.62 6.32
N ALA A 274 13.30 -17.00 5.83
CA ALA A 274 14.14 -16.12 6.64
C ALA A 274 13.32 -14.92 7.15
N PRO A 275 13.30 -14.64 8.46
CA PRO A 275 12.63 -13.46 8.99
C PRO A 275 13.38 -12.18 8.62
N ILE A 276 12.66 -11.06 8.57
CA ILE A 276 13.29 -9.73 8.62
C ILE A 276 13.40 -9.36 10.10
N VAL A 277 14.62 -9.46 10.64
CA VAL A 277 14.92 -9.04 12.01
C VAL A 277 15.75 -7.76 11.94
N SER A 278 15.20 -6.66 12.47
CA SER A 278 15.85 -5.35 12.38
C SER A 278 15.56 -4.49 13.61
N SER A 279 16.40 -3.48 13.79
CA SER A 279 16.19 -2.39 14.74
C SER A 279 15.66 -1.18 13.99
N LEU A 280 14.57 -0.60 14.46
CA LEU A 280 14.04 0.68 13.99
C LEU A 280 14.30 1.74 15.07
N ILE A 281 14.67 2.94 14.66
CA ILE A 281 15.05 4.03 15.58
C ILE A 281 13.94 5.08 15.63
N GLY A 282 13.45 5.42 16.82
CA GLY A 282 12.32 6.31 17.01
C GLY A 282 11.68 6.22 18.41
N PRO A 283 10.41 6.59 18.56
CA PRO A 283 9.60 7.27 17.55
C PRO A 283 10.02 8.74 17.43
N ILE A 284 10.17 9.22 16.19
CA ILE A 284 10.18 10.66 15.91
C ILE A 284 8.73 11.14 15.94
N ALA A 285 8.46 12.26 16.62
CA ALA A 285 7.11 12.84 16.66
C ALA A 285 6.58 13.09 15.24
N ILE A 286 5.30 12.77 14.99
CA ILE A 286 4.69 12.90 13.66
C ILE A 286 4.78 14.35 13.14
N GLU A 287 4.56 15.31 14.02
CA GLU A 287 4.58 16.74 13.73
C GLU A 287 5.97 17.24 13.33
N ALA A 288 7.04 16.55 13.76
CA ALA A 288 8.40 16.87 13.35
C ALA A 288 8.68 16.51 11.89
N THR A 289 7.74 15.83 11.21
CA THR A 289 7.81 15.53 9.77
C THR A 289 6.95 16.45 8.91
N ALA A 290 6.27 17.42 9.52
CA ALA A 290 5.45 18.38 8.80
C ALA A 290 6.24 19.12 7.71
N GLY A 291 5.74 19.09 6.47
CA GLY A 291 6.37 19.71 5.30
C GLY A 291 7.47 18.88 4.65
N ASN A 292 7.74 17.65 5.11
CA ASN A 292 8.68 16.77 4.43
C ASN A 292 8.17 16.37 3.04
N VAL A 293 9.01 16.61 2.04
CA VAL A 293 8.78 16.22 0.64
C VAL A 293 9.95 15.36 0.14
N VAL A 294 9.66 14.43 -0.75
CA VAL A 294 10.65 13.52 -1.35
C VAL A 294 10.51 13.57 -2.86
N GLY A 295 11.64 13.70 -3.56
CA GLY A 295 11.67 13.62 -5.03
C GLY A 295 11.36 14.92 -5.77
N GLU A 296 11.43 16.08 -5.10
CA GLU A 296 11.57 17.38 -5.76
C GLU A 296 12.95 17.56 -6.40
#